data_AF-A0A0F4YU77-F1
#
_entry.id   AF-A0A0F4YU77-F1
#
_cell.length_a   1.000
_cell.length_b   1.000
_cell.length_c   1.000
_cell.angle_alpha   90.00
_cell.angle_beta   90.00
_cell.angle_gamma   90.00
#
_symmetry.space_group_name_H-M   'P 1'
#
loop_
_entity.id
_entity.type
_entity.pdbx_description
1 polymer ?
#
loop_
_entity_poly.entity_id
_entity_poly.type
_entity_poly.pdbx_seq_one_letter_code
_entity_poly.pdbx_strand_id
1 'polypeptide(L)'
;MSSPPPSHPPRDIRRRKSFLFSILSCKCVSIFILLVFVLPMMTLFLLLAIPMFIAKKHELQYFSELEHHREVESQWDFFAKKMPWMLEVPTEVRPERPVSWNERRVPLIKDITQLWSGTWKQQMQLYEDGTAEYPSQEFWIYIGGTSKMEETTSPGKSSQARSFDWKKSFRAAFTRLNSYMGDILPTLPGPNCVDEPHICHAYNNAFDRLIELYHTHRVNQTGGAGLAFADCDVSPALCDEWATNAVVMVHVKTQSPCRTEFEPSFRFICSVKWRFVGLPLKKMPFYRTMPLSSLLAMSPSSPSIITPPSKELPGRDNDPVVPVFPSAFEQLHSLVSYDGSVEALDFEEYEVEEIIVPID
;
A
#
# COMPACT_ATOMS: atom_id res chain seq x y z
N MET A 1 57.17 79.14 43.46
CA MET A 1 57.41 77.75 42.98
C MET A 1 57.24 76.87 44.21
N SER A 2 56.31 75.92 44.31
CA SER A 2 55.75 75.00 43.31
C SER A 2 54.38 74.51 43.80
N SER A 3 53.50 74.33 42.82
CA SER A 3 52.06 74.08 42.84
C SER A 3 51.59 72.77 43.50
N PRO A 4 50.35 72.72 44.02
CA PRO A 4 49.69 71.49 44.46
C PRO A 4 49.18 70.66 43.25
N PRO A 5 49.12 69.31 43.35
CA PRO A 5 48.54 68.47 42.31
C PRO A 5 47.00 68.37 42.41
N PRO A 6 46.32 67.98 41.31
CA PRO A 6 44.91 68.26 41.08
C PRO A 6 43.96 67.24 41.72
N SER A 7 42.81 67.74 42.15
CA SER A 7 41.62 66.99 42.56
C SER A 7 40.95 66.32 41.37
N HIS A 8 40.83 65.00 41.40
CA HIS A 8 40.01 64.25 40.45
C HIS A 8 38.52 64.39 40.77
N PRO A 9 37.64 64.59 39.77
CA PRO A 9 36.20 64.66 39.96
C PRO A 9 35.61 63.26 40.22
N PRO A 10 34.47 63.17 40.94
CA PRO A 10 33.78 61.90 41.14
C PRO A 10 33.25 61.40 39.79
N ARG A 11 33.65 60.18 39.40
CA ARG A 11 33.04 59.45 38.30
C ARG A 11 31.63 59.07 38.72
N ASP A 12 30.65 59.83 38.24
CA ASP A 12 29.25 59.44 38.21
C ASP A 12 29.12 58.12 37.43
N ILE A 13 29.05 57.01 38.18
CA ILE A 13 28.63 55.71 37.64
C ILE A 13 27.15 55.86 37.31
N ARG A 14 26.90 56.35 36.09
CA ARG A 14 25.61 56.36 35.41
C ARG A 14 24.90 55.03 35.68
N ARG A 15 23.88 55.08 36.55
CA ARG A 15 22.74 54.15 36.59
C ARG A 15 22.09 54.13 35.20
N ARG A 16 22.66 53.38 34.26
CA ARG A 16 22.05 53.01 32.98
C ARG A 16 21.93 51.49 32.92
N LYS A 17 21.21 50.92 33.88
CA LYS A 17 20.83 49.50 33.85
C LYS A 17 19.44 49.30 34.46
N SER A 18 18.41 49.93 33.89
CA SER A 18 17.01 49.53 34.17
C SER A 18 15.97 50.14 33.22
N PHE A 19 16.33 50.46 31.96
CA PHE A 19 15.39 51.11 31.03
C PHE A 19 15.21 50.37 29.71
N LEU A 20 15.60 49.08 29.65
CA LEU A 20 15.36 48.22 28.50
C LEU A 20 14.25 47.17 28.74
N PHE A 21 13.67 47.09 29.94
CA PHE A 21 12.71 46.03 30.30
C PHE A 21 11.27 46.49 30.60
N SER A 22 10.97 47.78 30.59
CA SER A 22 9.65 48.26 31.09
C SER A 22 8.59 48.51 30.02
N ILE A 23 8.87 48.29 28.73
CA ILE A 23 7.89 48.50 27.66
C ILE A 23 7.94 47.36 26.63
N LEU A 24 8.07 46.12 27.11
CA LEU A 24 7.46 45.02 26.37
C LEU A 24 5.95 45.15 26.60
N SER A 25 5.33 46.06 25.85
CA SER A 25 3.88 46.23 25.81
C SER A 25 3.24 44.84 25.68
N CYS A 26 2.19 44.55 26.46
CA CYS A 26 1.44 43.29 26.38
C CYS A 26 1.06 42.95 24.91
N LYS A 27 0.91 43.97 24.06
CA LYS A 27 0.72 43.82 22.61
C LYS A 27 1.90 43.16 21.90
N CYS A 28 3.14 43.52 22.23
CA CYS A 28 4.34 42.91 21.65
C CYS A 28 4.45 41.42 22.04
N VAL A 29 4.14 41.07 23.30
CA VAL A 29 4.13 39.68 23.74
C VAL A 29 3.02 38.89 23.05
N SER A 30 1.82 39.45 22.96
CA SER A 30 0.69 38.80 22.27
C SER A 30 0.97 38.58 20.76
N ILE A 31 1.53 39.58 20.07
CA ILE A 31 1.94 39.45 18.66
C ILE A 31 3.02 38.38 18.51
N PHE A 32 4.00 38.35 19.42
CA PHE A 32 5.05 37.32 19.40
C PHE A 32 4.46 35.92 19.58
N ILE A 33 3.55 35.71 20.54
CA ILE A 33 2.88 34.42 20.76
C ILE A 33 2.08 34.00 19.52
N LEU A 34 1.32 34.93 18.93
CA LEU A 34 0.53 34.67 17.73
C LEU A 34 1.42 34.23 16.56
N LEU A 35 2.50 34.96 16.29
CA LEU A 35 3.37 34.72 15.14
C LEU A 35 4.27 33.48 15.31
N VAL A 36 4.75 33.21 16.53
CA VAL A 36 5.74 32.15 16.78
C VAL A 36 5.09 30.82 17.15
N PHE A 37 3.92 30.83 17.78
CA PHE A 37 3.27 29.60 18.23
C PHE A 37 1.97 29.34 17.50
N VAL A 38 1.03 30.28 17.50
CA VAL A 38 -0.31 30.02 16.97
C VAL A 38 -0.29 29.82 15.46
N LEU A 39 0.34 30.72 14.70
CA LEU A 39 0.40 30.58 13.25
C LEU A 39 1.14 29.30 12.82
N PRO A 40 2.34 28.97 13.34
CA PRO A 40 3.02 27.73 12.97
C PRO A 40 2.27 26.48 13.38
N MET A 41 1.64 26.45 14.57
CA MET A 41 0.81 25.33 15.00
C MET A 41 -0.42 25.16 14.12
N MET A 42 -1.09 26.26 13.73
CA MET A 42 -2.21 26.21 12.79
C MET A 42 -1.77 25.76 11.40
N THR A 43 -0.62 26.23 10.92
CA THR A 43 -0.06 25.77 9.64
C THR A 43 0.28 24.28 9.69
N LEU A 44 0.94 23.82 10.75
CA LEU A 44 1.24 22.39 10.94
C LEU A 44 -0.04 21.56 11.02
N PHE A 45 -1.03 22.01 11.79
CA PHE A 45 -2.33 21.34 11.89
C PHE A 45 -3.02 21.25 10.53
N LEU A 46 -3.06 22.33 9.74
CA LEU A 46 -3.65 22.31 8.40
C LEU A 46 -2.86 21.40 7.44
N LEU A 47 -1.52 21.40 7.53
CA LEU A 47 -0.66 20.53 6.73
C LEU A 47 -0.86 19.04 7.05
N LEU A 48 -1.23 18.69 8.29
CA LEU A 48 -1.52 17.30 8.69
C LEU A 48 -2.99 16.91 8.44
N ALA A 49 -3.93 17.76 8.85
CA ALA A 49 -5.36 17.45 8.83
C ALA A 49 -5.96 17.43 7.43
N ILE A 50 -5.50 18.31 6.52
CA ILE A 50 -6.04 18.39 5.16
C ILE A 50 -5.73 17.10 4.36
N PRO A 51 -4.48 16.60 4.30
CA PRO A 51 -4.17 15.33 3.65
C PRO A 51 -4.96 14.15 4.22
N MET A 52 -5.03 14.03 5.56
CA MET A 52 -5.83 12.98 6.20
C MET A 52 -7.31 13.06 5.80
N PHE A 53 -7.89 14.26 5.77
CA PHE A 53 -9.28 14.43 5.36
C PHE A 53 -9.49 14.08 3.88
N ILE A 54 -8.56 14.45 3.00
CA ILE A 54 -8.60 14.09 1.58
C ILE A 54 -8.49 12.57 1.40
N ALA A 55 -7.53 11.93 2.07
CA ALA A 55 -7.34 10.49 2.03
C ALA A 55 -8.59 9.75 2.52
N LYS A 56 -9.09 10.10 3.71
CA LYS A 56 -10.31 9.51 4.27
C LYS A 56 -11.54 9.71 3.38
N LYS A 57 -11.69 10.89 2.77
CA LYS A 57 -12.79 11.14 1.84
C LYS A 57 -12.67 10.29 0.57
N HIS A 58 -11.47 10.17 0.01
CA HIS A 58 -11.21 9.35 -1.17
C HIS A 58 -11.51 7.87 -0.91
N GLU A 59 -11.00 7.37 0.21
CA GLU A 59 -11.23 6.00 0.67
C GLU A 59 -12.72 5.72 0.93
N LEU A 60 -13.44 6.61 1.63
CA LEU A 60 -14.89 6.47 1.83
C LEU A 60 -15.66 6.45 0.51
N GLN A 61 -15.29 7.28 -0.46
CA GLN A 61 -15.91 7.29 -1.78
C GLN A 61 -15.68 5.95 -2.49
N TYR A 62 -14.44 5.47 -2.49
CA TYR A 62 -14.06 4.19 -3.08
C TYR A 62 -14.87 3.02 -2.47
N PHE A 63 -14.89 2.90 -1.13
CA PHE A 63 -15.61 1.80 -0.48
C PHE A 63 -17.13 1.94 -0.58
N SER A 64 -17.66 3.15 -0.70
CA SER A 64 -19.10 3.34 -0.98
C SER A 64 -19.47 2.88 -2.39
N GLU A 65 -18.60 3.10 -3.38
CA GLU A 65 -18.77 2.59 -4.75
C GLU A 65 -18.64 1.06 -4.77
N LEU A 66 -17.72 0.51 -3.97
CA LEU A 66 -17.53 -0.92 -3.78
C LEU A 66 -18.80 -1.60 -3.25
N GLU A 67 -19.37 -1.05 -2.17
CA GLU A 67 -20.55 -1.61 -1.52
C GLU A 67 -21.77 -1.49 -2.43
N HIS A 68 -21.91 -0.35 -3.13
CA HIS A 68 -22.95 -0.19 -4.14
C HIS A 68 -22.83 -1.26 -5.25
N HIS A 69 -21.63 -1.55 -5.74
CA HIS A 69 -21.42 -2.63 -6.71
C HIS A 69 -21.80 -4.02 -6.16
N ARG A 70 -21.49 -4.31 -4.90
CA ARG A 70 -21.89 -5.57 -4.25
C ARG A 70 -23.40 -5.69 -4.11
N GLU A 71 -24.07 -4.61 -3.74
CA GLU A 71 -25.53 -4.56 -3.65
C GLU A 71 -26.17 -4.81 -5.01
N VAL A 72 -25.70 -4.13 -6.06
CA VAL A 72 -26.20 -4.31 -7.44
C VAL A 72 -25.96 -5.74 -7.92
N GLU A 73 -24.77 -6.32 -7.68
CA GLU A 73 -24.47 -7.71 -8.04
C GLU A 73 -25.35 -8.71 -7.28
N SER A 74 -25.52 -8.54 -5.97
CA SER A 74 -26.39 -9.39 -5.13
C SER A 74 -27.84 -9.35 -5.61
N GLN A 75 -28.37 -8.16 -5.90
CA GLN A 75 -29.70 -7.99 -6.45
C GLN A 75 -29.82 -8.67 -7.81
N TRP A 76 -28.88 -8.41 -8.71
CA TRP A 76 -28.85 -9.03 -10.04
C TRP A 76 -28.84 -10.56 -9.96
N ASP A 77 -28.00 -11.13 -9.10
CA ASP A 77 -27.91 -12.57 -8.86
C ASP A 77 -29.23 -13.15 -8.32
N PHE A 78 -29.86 -12.45 -7.38
CA PHE A 78 -31.16 -12.82 -6.85
C PHE A 78 -32.21 -12.87 -7.96
N PHE A 79 -32.29 -11.84 -8.81
CA PHE A 79 -33.23 -11.79 -9.92
C PHE A 79 -32.94 -12.87 -10.97
N ALA A 80 -31.67 -13.04 -11.35
CA ALA A 80 -31.26 -14.06 -12.32
C ALA A 80 -31.61 -15.48 -11.84
N LYS A 81 -31.42 -15.78 -10.55
CA LYS A 81 -31.68 -17.11 -9.97
C LYS A 81 -33.15 -17.36 -9.65
N LYS A 82 -33.88 -16.37 -9.12
CA LYS A 82 -35.25 -16.55 -8.60
C LYS A 82 -36.33 -16.12 -9.58
N MET A 83 -36.07 -15.12 -10.41
CA MET A 83 -37.08 -14.49 -11.28
C MET A 83 -36.47 -14.13 -12.65
N PRO A 84 -36.01 -15.12 -13.43
CA PRO A 84 -35.29 -14.86 -14.68
C PRO A 84 -36.12 -14.06 -15.70
N TRP A 85 -37.45 -14.17 -15.66
CA TRP A 85 -38.37 -13.40 -16.50
C TRP A 85 -38.26 -11.88 -16.28
N MET A 86 -37.80 -11.41 -15.12
CA MET A 86 -37.57 -9.97 -14.89
C MET A 86 -36.41 -9.41 -15.71
N LEU A 87 -35.49 -10.26 -16.20
CA LEU A 87 -34.39 -9.82 -17.06
C LEU A 87 -34.87 -9.47 -18.49
N GLU A 88 -36.07 -9.90 -18.88
CA GLU A 88 -36.68 -9.63 -20.18
C GLU A 88 -37.55 -8.36 -20.19
N VAL A 89 -37.92 -7.86 -19.00
CA VAL A 89 -38.77 -6.67 -18.82
C VAL A 89 -38.07 -5.41 -19.35
N PRO A 90 -38.81 -4.40 -19.87
CA PRO A 90 -38.25 -3.13 -20.30
C PRO A 90 -37.34 -2.48 -19.25
N THR A 91 -36.33 -1.75 -19.72
CA THR A 91 -35.21 -1.22 -18.93
C THR A 91 -35.61 -0.33 -17.76
N GLU A 92 -36.78 0.31 -17.80
CA GLU A 92 -37.25 1.22 -16.74
C GLU A 92 -37.59 0.51 -15.42
N VAL A 93 -37.89 -0.79 -15.46
CA VAL A 93 -38.25 -1.61 -14.28
C VAL A 93 -37.16 -2.65 -13.99
N ARG A 94 -36.19 -2.79 -14.89
CA ARG A 94 -35.13 -3.79 -14.78
C ARG A 94 -34.16 -3.39 -13.68
N PRO A 95 -33.72 -4.31 -12.80
CA PRO A 95 -32.60 -4.05 -11.91
C PRO A 95 -31.38 -3.57 -12.72
N GLU A 96 -30.62 -2.63 -12.17
CA GLU A 96 -29.42 -2.13 -12.83
C GLU A 96 -28.47 -3.30 -13.11
N ARG A 97 -28.01 -3.38 -14.36
CA ARG A 97 -27.06 -4.44 -14.73
C ARG A 97 -25.72 -4.10 -14.09
N PRO A 98 -25.07 -5.03 -13.38
CA PRO A 98 -23.74 -4.79 -12.86
C PRO A 98 -22.82 -4.44 -14.03
N VAL A 99 -22.07 -3.35 -13.87
CA VAL A 99 -21.06 -2.92 -14.85
C VAL A 99 -20.09 -4.07 -15.09
N SER A 100 -19.78 -4.30 -16.35
CA SER A 100 -18.84 -5.36 -16.71
C SER A 100 -17.50 -5.11 -16.02
N TRP A 101 -16.81 -6.19 -15.67
CA TRP A 101 -15.58 -6.12 -14.88
C TRP A 101 -14.56 -5.11 -15.43
N ASN A 102 -14.31 -5.18 -16.73
CA ASN A 102 -13.33 -4.35 -17.44
C ASN A 102 -13.74 -2.87 -17.56
N GLU A 103 -15.00 -2.54 -17.28
CA GLU A 103 -15.56 -1.19 -17.40
C GLU A 103 -15.71 -0.49 -16.04
N ARG A 104 -15.36 -1.16 -14.93
CA ARG A 104 -15.37 -0.54 -13.60
C ARG A 104 -14.26 0.50 -13.51
N ARG A 105 -14.58 1.66 -12.95
CA ARG A 105 -13.60 2.72 -12.69
C ARG A 105 -12.60 2.33 -11.60
N VAL A 106 -13.01 1.40 -10.75
CA VAL A 106 -12.27 0.85 -9.64
C VAL A 106 -12.02 -0.64 -9.91
N PRO A 107 -10.75 -1.09 -10.05
CA PRO A 107 -10.44 -2.50 -10.16
C PRO A 107 -10.80 -3.18 -8.83
N LEU A 108 -11.78 -4.08 -8.87
CA LEU A 108 -12.53 -4.51 -7.71
C LEU A 108 -12.29 -5.99 -7.43
N ILE A 109 -11.07 -6.43 -7.14
CA ILE A 109 -10.69 -7.85 -7.23
C ILE A 109 -11.75 -8.73 -6.55
N LYS A 110 -12.51 -9.48 -7.37
CA LYS A 110 -13.74 -10.13 -6.89
C LYS A 110 -13.40 -11.14 -5.81
N ASP A 111 -14.30 -11.23 -4.84
CA ASP A 111 -14.33 -12.24 -3.79
C ASP A 111 -13.08 -12.28 -2.88
N ILE A 112 -12.36 -11.15 -2.82
CA ILE A 112 -11.28 -10.92 -1.87
C ILE A 112 -11.59 -9.72 -1.01
N THR A 113 -11.24 -9.86 0.27
CA THR A 113 -11.37 -8.77 1.24
C THR A 113 -10.37 -7.68 0.89
N GLN A 114 -10.90 -6.54 0.46
CA GLN A 114 -10.13 -5.31 0.35
C GLN A 114 -10.05 -4.63 1.71
N LEU A 115 -8.83 -4.37 2.16
CA LEU A 115 -8.57 -3.83 3.49
C LEU A 115 -8.77 -2.33 3.54
N TRP A 116 -9.49 -1.89 4.57
CA TRP A 116 -9.82 -0.50 4.83
C TRP A 116 -8.98 0.02 6.01
N SER A 117 -8.34 1.20 5.89
CA SER A 117 -7.45 1.73 6.94
C SER A 117 -8.10 1.83 8.33
N GLY A 118 -9.41 2.07 8.40
CA GLY A 118 -10.12 2.17 9.67
C GLY A 118 -10.59 0.86 10.29
N THR A 119 -10.64 -0.24 9.53
CA THR A 119 -11.29 -1.49 9.98
C THR A 119 -10.53 -2.76 9.58
N TRP A 120 -9.32 -2.65 9.03
CA TRP A 120 -8.55 -3.80 8.55
C TRP A 120 -8.33 -4.87 9.64
N LYS A 121 -8.10 -4.46 10.90
CA LYS A 121 -7.97 -5.39 12.04
C LYS A 121 -9.23 -6.23 12.19
N GLN A 122 -10.39 -5.59 12.21
CA GLN A 122 -11.68 -6.28 12.29
C GLN A 122 -11.93 -7.18 11.07
N GLN A 123 -11.59 -6.71 9.86
CA GLN A 123 -11.72 -7.50 8.63
C GLN A 123 -10.87 -8.77 8.66
N MET A 124 -9.75 -8.73 9.38
CA MET A 124 -8.84 -9.85 9.61
C MET A 124 -9.11 -10.62 10.92
N GLN A 125 -10.16 -10.25 11.67
CA GLN A 125 -10.50 -10.85 12.97
C GLN A 125 -9.37 -10.72 14.02
N LEU A 126 -8.67 -9.59 13.98
CA LEU A 126 -7.65 -9.17 14.93
C LEU A 126 -8.23 -8.20 15.96
N TYR A 127 -7.71 -8.25 17.17
CA TYR A 127 -7.96 -7.26 18.21
C TYR A 127 -7.20 -5.94 17.92
N GLU A 128 -7.57 -4.88 18.63
CA GLU A 128 -6.96 -3.56 18.48
C GLU A 128 -5.45 -3.54 18.82
N ASP A 129 -5.01 -4.44 19.71
CA ASP A 129 -3.60 -4.62 20.07
C ASP A 129 -2.81 -5.45 19.04
N GLY A 130 -3.46 -5.97 17.99
CA GLY A 130 -2.84 -6.79 16.94
C GLY A 130 -2.78 -8.28 17.26
N THR A 131 -3.31 -8.72 18.41
CA THR A 131 -3.49 -10.15 18.71
C THR A 131 -4.73 -10.71 17.99
N ALA A 132 -4.91 -12.03 17.98
CA ALA A 132 -6.02 -12.68 17.28
C ALA A 132 -6.87 -13.57 18.19
N GLU A 133 -8.12 -13.82 17.79
CA GLU A 133 -9.04 -14.68 18.55
C GLU A 133 -8.80 -16.19 18.30
N TYR A 134 -8.36 -16.60 17.11
CA TYR A 134 -8.36 -18.03 16.73
C TYR A 134 -6.94 -18.60 16.47
N PRO A 135 -6.60 -19.76 17.07
CA PRO A 135 -5.30 -20.44 16.91
C PRO A 135 -5.20 -21.22 15.59
N SER A 136 -5.20 -20.56 14.44
CA SER A 136 -4.92 -21.16 13.11
C SER A 136 -5.25 -20.22 11.96
N GLN A 137 -5.56 -18.95 12.22
CA GLN A 137 -5.76 -17.98 11.16
C GLN A 137 -4.44 -17.68 10.46
N GLU A 138 -4.49 -17.70 9.14
CA GLU A 138 -3.38 -17.39 8.27
C GLU A 138 -3.92 -16.57 7.09
N PHE A 139 -3.28 -15.45 6.80
CA PHE A 139 -3.66 -14.56 5.71
C PHE A 139 -2.44 -14.16 4.89
N TRP A 140 -2.67 -14.03 3.60
CA TRP A 140 -1.77 -13.41 2.64
C TRP A 140 -2.41 -12.14 2.12
N ILE A 141 -1.72 -11.02 2.30
CA ILE A 141 -2.19 -9.70 1.90
C ILE A 141 -1.25 -9.21 0.81
N TYR A 142 -1.77 -8.99 -0.39
CA TYR A 142 -1.02 -8.29 -1.41
C TYR A 142 -1.25 -6.78 -1.27
N ILE A 143 -0.15 -6.03 -1.19
CA ILE A 143 -0.18 -4.57 -1.15
C ILE A 143 0.13 -4.06 -2.56
N GLY A 144 -0.89 -3.54 -3.23
CA GLY A 144 -0.79 -2.98 -4.58
C GLY A 144 -0.76 -1.46 -4.61
N GLY A 145 -0.53 -0.93 -5.81
CA GLY A 145 -0.58 0.49 -6.12
C GLY A 145 -0.12 0.77 -7.56
N THR A 146 -0.30 2.00 -8.02
CA THR A 146 0.13 2.45 -9.35
C THR A 146 1.49 3.12 -9.33
N SER A 147 2.17 3.11 -10.47
CA SER A 147 3.51 3.69 -10.60
C SER A 147 3.47 5.20 -10.78
N LYS A 148 4.43 5.90 -10.18
CA LYS A 148 4.53 7.38 -10.27
C LYS A 148 4.78 7.89 -11.70
N MET A 149 5.43 7.10 -12.56
CA MET A 149 5.82 7.54 -13.91
C MET A 149 4.66 7.55 -14.92
N GLU A 150 3.62 6.73 -14.71
CA GLU A 150 2.52 6.59 -15.67
C GLU A 150 1.72 7.90 -15.85
N GLU A 151 1.61 8.71 -14.80
CA GLU A 151 0.89 9.99 -14.82
C GLU A 151 1.53 11.02 -15.77
N THR A 152 2.83 10.86 -16.07
CA THR A 152 3.56 11.79 -16.96
C THR A 152 3.54 11.41 -18.43
N THR A 153 3.25 10.15 -18.75
CA THR A 153 3.49 9.60 -20.11
C THR A 153 2.21 9.32 -20.88
N SER A 154 1.01 9.47 -20.29
CA SER A 154 -0.27 9.32 -21.01
C SER A 154 -0.37 10.32 -22.19
N PRO A 155 -0.16 9.91 -23.46
CA PRO A 155 0.06 10.82 -24.58
C PRO A 155 -1.21 11.49 -25.11
N GLY A 156 -2.36 11.28 -24.47
CA GLY A 156 -3.68 11.54 -25.08
C GLY A 156 -4.43 12.78 -24.60
N LYS A 157 -3.91 13.56 -23.64
CA LYS A 157 -4.60 14.77 -23.13
C LYS A 157 -3.77 16.04 -23.29
N SER A 158 -3.09 16.19 -24.43
CA SER A 158 -2.47 17.46 -24.83
C SER A 158 -3.52 18.37 -25.48
N SER A 159 -4.08 19.32 -24.71
CA SER A 159 -4.59 20.64 -25.20
C SER A 159 -5.56 21.33 -24.23
N GLN A 160 -5.78 20.82 -23.01
CA GLN A 160 -6.55 21.58 -22.02
C GLN A 160 -5.64 22.62 -21.36
N ALA A 161 -6.10 23.87 -21.44
CA ALA A 161 -5.38 25.11 -21.15
C ALA A 161 -4.41 25.05 -19.96
N ARG A 162 -3.34 25.84 -20.05
CA ARG A 162 -2.42 26.20 -18.95
C ARG A 162 -3.16 26.94 -17.82
N SER A 163 -4.19 26.33 -17.23
CA SER A 163 -4.68 26.77 -15.94
C SER A 163 -3.59 26.44 -14.94
N PHE A 164 -3.25 27.42 -14.11
CA PHE A 164 -2.35 27.23 -13.01
C PHE A 164 -3.02 26.24 -12.05
N ASP A 165 -2.73 24.96 -12.21
CA ASP A 165 -3.29 23.92 -11.36
C ASP A 165 -2.55 23.96 -10.02
N TRP A 166 -3.06 24.81 -9.13
CA TRP A 166 -2.53 24.98 -7.79
C TRP A 166 -2.45 23.64 -7.04
N LYS A 167 -3.28 22.65 -7.38
CA LYS A 167 -3.23 21.31 -6.77
C LYS A 167 -1.93 20.59 -7.11
N LYS A 168 -1.47 20.68 -8.37
CA LYS A 168 -0.20 20.07 -8.79
C LYS A 168 1.00 20.73 -8.10
N SER A 169 1.00 22.06 -8.01
CA SER A 169 2.03 22.81 -7.29
C SER A 169 2.02 22.53 -5.79
N PHE A 170 0.83 22.47 -5.17
CA PHE A 170 0.68 22.12 -3.76
C PHE A 170 1.15 20.70 -3.47
N ARG A 171 0.74 19.72 -4.29
CA ARG A 171 1.18 18.33 -4.19
C ARG A 171 2.71 18.24 -4.31
N ALA A 172 3.32 18.90 -5.29
CA ALA A 172 4.78 18.91 -5.44
C ALA A 172 5.52 19.56 -4.26
N ALA A 173 4.99 20.67 -3.72
CA ALA A 173 5.55 21.30 -2.52
C ALA A 173 5.39 20.42 -1.29
N PHE A 174 4.23 19.77 -1.14
CA PHE A 174 3.94 18.83 -0.06
C PHE A 174 4.85 17.60 -0.11
N THR A 175 5.03 16.98 -1.28
CA THR A 175 5.95 15.85 -1.46
C THR A 175 7.39 16.22 -1.12
N ARG A 176 7.85 17.42 -1.50
CA ARG A 176 9.17 17.92 -1.07
C ARG A 176 9.23 18.09 0.45
N LEU A 177 8.20 18.68 1.06
CA LEU A 177 8.17 18.87 2.50
C LEU A 177 8.15 17.53 3.25
N ASN A 178 7.43 16.53 2.73
CA ASN A 178 7.41 15.18 3.28
C ASN A 178 8.80 14.52 3.23
N SER A 179 9.51 14.68 2.10
CA SER A 179 10.89 14.19 1.99
C SER A 179 11.86 14.82 3.02
N TYR A 180 11.56 16.03 3.52
CA TYR A 180 12.36 16.68 4.57
C TYR A 180 11.90 16.34 5.99
N MET A 181 10.60 16.13 6.20
CA MET A 181 10.02 15.84 7.52
C MET A 181 10.06 14.35 7.87
N GLY A 182 10.45 13.47 6.94
CA GLY A 182 10.34 12.02 7.10
C GLY A 182 8.89 11.56 7.08
N ASP A 183 8.63 10.34 7.53
CA ASP A 183 7.33 9.64 7.50
C ASP A 183 6.27 10.25 8.46
N ILE A 184 6.39 11.54 8.80
CA ILE A 184 5.49 12.25 9.72
C ILE A 184 4.21 12.70 9.02
N LEU A 185 4.25 13.03 7.72
CA LEU A 185 3.04 13.45 7.01
C LEU A 185 2.36 12.26 6.35
N PRO A 186 1.02 12.13 6.49
CA PRO A 186 0.27 11.10 5.80
C PRO A 186 0.41 11.24 4.28
N THR A 187 0.58 10.10 3.62
CA THR A 187 0.66 10.00 2.17
C THR A 187 -0.69 10.38 1.57
N LEU A 188 -0.64 11.21 0.52
CA LEU A 188 -1.83 11.58 -0.23
C LEU A 188 -2.24 10.44 -1.15
N PRO A 189 -3.55 10.23 -1.40
CA PRO A 189 -4.00 9.22 -2.34
C PRO A 189 -3.43 9.49 -3.75
N GLY A 190 -3.05 8.42 -4.43
CA GLY A 190 -2.39 8.43 -5.72
C GLY A 190 -1.23 7.43 -5.79
N PRO A 191 -0.43 7.47 -6.87
CA PRO A 191 0.54 6.43 -7.18
C PRO A 191 1.57 6.23 -6.06
N ASN A 192 1.53 5.07 -5.40
CA ASN A 192 2.45 4.74 -4.32
C ASN A 192 3.56 3.73 -4.68
N CYS A 193 3.52 3.12 -5.86
CA CYS A 193 4.56 2.19 -6.26
C CYS A 193 5.88 2.94 -6.55
N VAL A 194 6.93 2.57 -5.84
CA VAL A 194 8.28 3.17 -5.94
C VAL A 194 9.06 2.58 -7.12
N ASP A 195 8.74 1.34 -7.48
CA ASP A 195 9.40 0.61 -8.57
C ASP A 195 9.05 1.13 -9.97
N GLU A 196 9.78 0.60 -10.96
CA GLU A 196 9.49 0.87 -12.35
C GLU A 196 8.07 0.42 -12.72
N PRO A 197 7.36 1.15 -13.60
CA PRO A 197 5.96 0.86 -13.95
C PRO A 197 5.71 -0.59 -14.33
N HIS A 198 6.62 -1.17 -15.10
CA HIS A 198 6.47 -2.54 -15.59
C HIS A 198 6.48 -3.58 -14.45
N ILE A 199 7.16 -3.31 -13.34
CA ILE A 199 7.19 -4.17 -12.15
C ILE A 199 5.84 -4.08 -11.44
N CYS A 200 5.37 -2.86 -11.12
CA CYS A 200 4.09 -2.64 -10.47
C CYS A 200 2.94 -3.28 -11.26
N HIS A 201 2.90 -3.07 -12.58
CA HIS A 201 1.90 -3.69 -13.44
C HIS A 201 2.04 -5.21 -13.50
N ALA A 202 3.26 -5.75 -13.58
CA ALA A 202 3.47 -7.19 -13.63
C ALA A 202 2.94 -7.88 -12.36
N TYR A 203 3.17 -7.30 -11.18
CA TYR A 203 2.69 -7.88 -9.92
C TYR A 203 1.21 -7.66 -9.66
N ASN A 204 0.64 -6.49 -10.01
CA ASN A 204 -0.81 -6.29 -9.94
C ASN A 204 -1.54 -7.30 -10.85
N ASN A 205 -1.10 -7.43 -12.11
CA ASN A 205 -1.67 -8.40 -13.05
C ASN A 205 -1.44 -9.86 -12.60
N ALA A 206 -0.29 -10.15 -11.99
CA ALA A 206 0.01 -11.46 -11.45
C ALA A 206 -0.90 -11.82 -10.28
N PHE A 207 -1.18 -10.88 -9.39
CA PHE A 207 -2.11 -11.09 -8.28
C PHE A 207 -3.52 -11.32 -8.82
N ASP A 208 -4.02 -10.51 -9.75
CA ASP A 208 -5.33 -10.74 -10.39
C ASP A 208 -5.45 -12.16 -10.97
N ARG A 209 -4.41 -12.63 -11.66
CA ARG A 209 -4.36 -14.00 -12.20
C ARG A 209 -4.30 -15.06 -11.10
N LEU A 210 -3.61 -14.80 -10.00
CA LEU A 210 -3.57 -15.69 -8.83
C LEU A 210 -4.97 -15.87 -8.26
N ILE A 211 -5.71 -14.77 -8.15
CA ILE A 211 -7.07 -14.78 -7.63
C ILE A 211 -8.01 -15.53 -8.57
N GLU A 212 -7.94 -15.27 -9.87
CA GLU A 212 -8.70 -15.99 -10.87
C GLU A 212 -8.42 -17.50 -10.80
N LEU A 213 -7.14 -17.90 -10.68
CA LEU A 213 -6.76 -19.30 -10.51
C LEU A 213 -7.40 -19.88 -9.24
N TYR A 214 -7.39 -19.14 -8.13
CA TYR A 214 -7.88 -19.61 -6.84
C TYR A 214 -9.40 -19.77 -6.81
N HIS A 215 -10.13 -18.93 -7.55
CA HIS A 215 -11.58 -19.07 -7.72
C HIS A 215 -11.97 -20.21 -8.63
N THR A 216 -11.21 -20.43 -9.71
CA THR A 216 -11.54 -21.44 -10.73
C THR A 216 -11.03 -22.84 -10.37
N HIS A 217 -9.88 -22.94 -9.68
CA HIS A 217 -9.16 -24.18 -9.42
C HIS A 217 -8.83 -24.37 -7.93
N ARG A 218 -9.79 -24.06 -7.04
CA ARG A 218 -9.64 -24.11 -5.57
C ARG A 218 -9.05 -25.41 -5.01
N VAL A 219 -9.15 -26.51 -5.77
CA VAL A 219 -8.57 -27.83 -5.43
C VAL A 219 -7.05 -27.83 -5.34
N ASN A 220 -6.36 -26.87 -5.98
CA ASN A 220 -4.90 -26.83 -6.04
C ASN A 220 -4.25 -26.03 -4.90
N GLN A 221 -5.04 -25.48 -3.96
CA GLN A 221 -4.50 -24.82 -2.78
C GLN A 221 -4.09 -25.87 -1.76
N THR A 222 -2.79 -25.94 -1.46
CA THR A 222 -2.33 -26.75 -0.32
C THR A 222 -2.41 -25.95 0.98
N GLY A 223 -2.22 -24.62 0.90
CA GLY A 223 -2.38 -23.72 2.04
C GLY A 223 -3.83 -23.33 2.30
N GLY A 224 -4.24 -23.41 3.57
CA GLY A 224 -5.57 -22.97 4.05
C GLY A 224 -5.66 -21.45 4.31
N ALA A 225 -4.66 -20.67 3.89
CA ALA A 225 -4.56 -19.25 4.16
C ALA A 225 -5.59 -18.43 3.36
N GLY A 226 -6.21 -17.45 4.01
CA GLY A 226 -7.05 -16.47 3.34
C GLY A 226 -6.23 -15.52 2.48
N LEU A 227 -6.85 -14.95 1.43
CA LEU A 227 -6.25 -13.87 0.64
C LEU A 227 -6.97 -12.55 0.92
N ALA A 228 -6.20 -11.47 1.00
CA ALA A 228 -6.65 -10.11 1.13
C ALA A 228 -5.85 -9.19 0.21
N PHE A 229 -6.39 -8.00 -0.04
CA PHE A 229 -5.75 -6.98 -0.88
C PHE A 229 -5.79 -5.62 -0.19
N ALA A 230 -4.69 -4.87 -0.28
CA ALA A 230 -4.62 -3.49 0.16
C ALA A 230 -4.10 -2.64 -1.01
N ASP A 231 -4.84 -1.61 -1.40
CA ASP A 231 -4.41 -0.66 -2.43
C ASP A 231 -3.92 0.63 -1.77
N CYS A 232 -2.62 0.90 -1.87
CA CYS A 232 -2.05 2.10 -1.28
C CYS A 232 -2.50 3.39 -1.96
N ASP A 233 -2.99 3.33 -3.20
CA ASP A 233 -3.51 4.51 -3.89
C ASP A 233 -4.87 4.93 -3.32
N VAL A 234 -5.59 3.96 -2.74
CA VAL A 234 -6.94 4.11 -2.18
C VAL A 234 -6.89 4.36 -0.68
N SER A 235 -6.13 3.54 0.04
CA SER A 235 -6.01 3.49 1.50
C SER A 235 -4.58 3.84 1.95
N PRO A 236 -4.05 5.03 1.61
CA PRO A 236 -2.65 5.37 1.91
C PRO A 236 -2.33 5.34 3.41
N ALA A 237 -3.31 5.68 4.26
CA ALA A 237 -3.15 5.62 5.71
C ALA A 237 -2.85 4.20 6.23
N LEU A 238 -3.35 3.16 5.57
CA LEU A 238 -3.03 1.76 5.91
C LEU A 238 -1.56 1.46 5.59
N CYS A 239 -1.10 1.88 4.41
CA CYS A 239 0.29 1.66 4.00
C CYS A 239 1.28 2.49 4.83
N ASP A 240 0.89 3.71 5.23
CA ASP A 240 1.64 4.53 6.18
C ASP A 240 1.71 3.87 7.56
N GLU A 241 0.60 3.32 8.08
CA GLU A 241 0.57 2.59 9.37
C GLU A 241 1.52 1.40 9.36
N TRP A 242 1.60 0.69 8.23
CA TRP A 242 2.50 -0.46 8.05
C TRP A 242 3.91 -0.09 7.59
N ALA A 243 4.20 1.21 7.40
CA ALA A 243 5.46 1.71 6.88
C ALA A 243 5.93 1.00 5.59
N THR A 244 4.99 0.66 4.71
CA THR A 244 5.24 -0.17 3.52
C THR A 244 4.85 0.54 2.23
N ASN A 245 5.59 0.26 1.16
CA ASN A 245 5.22 0.66 -0.19
C ASN A 245 4.40 -0.44 -0.88
N ALA A 246 3.85 -0.12 -2.06
CA ALA A 246 3.21 -1.11 -2.91
C ALA A 246 4.21 -2.16 -3.42
N VAL A 247 3.70 -3.28 -3.93
CA VAL A 247 4.44 -4.45 -4.44
C VAL A 247 5.10 -5.24 -3.30
N VAL A 248 4.31 -5.49 -2.25
CA VAL A 248 4.72 -6.26 -1.07
C VAL A 248 3.67 -7.34 -0.78
N MET A 249 4.12 -8.52 -0.35
CA MET A 249 3.25 -9.56 0.22
C MET A 249 3.41 -9.58 1.74
N VAL A 250 2.31 -9.46 2.47
CA VAL A 250 2.30 -9.59 3.93
C VAL A 250 1.71 -10.94 4.30
N HIS A 251 2.48 -11.72 5.04
CA HIS A 251 2.04 -12.96 5.65
C HIS A 251 1.69 -12.72 7.11
N VAL A 252 0.46 -13.04 7.48
CA VAL A 252 -0.05 -12.86 8.84
C VAL A 252 -0.49 -14.20 9.36
N LYS A 253 0.19 -14.69 10.40
CA LYS A 253 -0.07 -16.02 10.96
C LYS A 253 -0.23 -15.95 12.47
N THR A 254 -1.35 -16.48 12.94
CA THR A 254 -1.59 -16.67 14.37
C THR A 254 -0.71 -17.79 14.91
N GLN A 255 -0.11 -17.54 16.07
CA GLN A 255 0.76 -18.49 16.75
C GLN A 255 0.01 -19.22 17.86
N SER A 256 0.37 -20.49 18.05
CA SER A 256 -0.05 -21.28 19.21
C SER A 256 1.13 -21.45 20.17
N PRO A 257 0.90 -21.56 21.49
CA PRO A 257 -0.41 -21.60 22.17
C PRO A 257 -1.03 -20.21 22.38
N CYS A 258 -2.37 -20.16 22.51
CA CYS A 258 -3.09 -18.95 22.88
C CYS A 258 -3.39 -18.89 24.38
N ARG A 259 -3.51 -17.68 24.90
CA ARG A 259 -3.92 -17.40 26.27
C ARG A 259 -5.43 -17.19 26.34
N THR A 260 -6.06 -17.59 27.43
CA THR A 260 -7.46 -17.27 27.71
C THR A 260 -7.55 -16.14 28.72
N GLU A 261 -8.32 -15.10 28.40
CA GLU A 261 -8.71 -14.05 29.35
C GLU A 261 -10.19 -14.19 29.70
N PHE A 262 -10.54 -13.99 30.98
CA PHE A 262 -11.90 -14.18 31.47
C PHE A 262 -12.66 -12.86 31.74
N GLU A 263 -11.98 -11.73 31.88
CA GLU A 263 -12.58 -10.43 32.22
C GLU A 263 -12.22 -9.37 31.18
N PRO A 264 -13.17 -8.54 30.71
CA PRO A 264 -14.60 -8.51 31.04
C PRO A 264 -15.45 -9.59 30.32
N SER A 265 -14.87 -10.35 29.39
CA SER A 265 -15.54 -11.43 28.66
C SER A 265 -14.53 -12.53 28.34
N PHE A 266 -14.97 -13.79 28.32
CA PHE A 266 -14.12 -14.91 27.89
C PHE A 266 -13.67 -14.71 26.45
N ARG A 267 -12.36 -14.58 26.24
CA ARG A 267 -11.75 -14.47 24.92
C ARG A 267 -10.42 -15.20 24.85
N PHE A 268 -10.11 -15.72 23.67
CA PHE A 268 -8.79 -16.26 23.35
C PHE A 268 -7.91 -15.16 22.78
N ILE A 269 -6.65 -15.12 23.19
CA ILE A 269 -5.67 -14.15 22.73
C ILE A 269 -4.47 -14.93 22.22
N CYS A 270 -4.27 -14.86 20.92
CA CYS A 270 -3.19 -15.51 20.21
C CYS A 270 -2.18 -14.45 19.75
N SER A 271 -0.89 -14.71 19.96
CA SER A 271 0.16 -13.91 19.32
C SER A 271 0.04 -13.99 17.81
N VAL A 272 0.39 -12.89 17.13
CA VAL A 272 0.35 -12.81 15.67
C VAL A 272 1.75 -12.51 15.17
N LYS A 273 2.16 -13.29 14.18
CA LYS A 273 3.42 -13.14 13.48
C LYS A 273 3.17 -12.54 12.11
N TRP A 274 3.82 -11.42 11.87
CA TRP A 274 3.78 -10.65 10.64
C TRP A 274 5.08 -10.84 9.89
N ARG A 275 5.01 -11.07 8.58
CA ARG A 275 6.18 -11.04 7.70
C ARG A 275 5.88 -10.23 6.46
N PHE A 276 6.70 -9.22 6.20
CA PHE A 276 6.60 -8.36 5.03
C PHE A 276 7.62 -8.83 4.01
N VAL A 277 7.18 -9.22 2.81
CA VAL A 277 8.03 -9.78 1.76
C VAL A 277 8.02 -8.82 0.57
N GLY A 278 9.14 -8.11 0.37
CA GLY A 278 9.33 -7.24 -0.79
C GLY A 278 9.37 -8.01 -2.11
N LEU A 279 8.77 -7.46 -3.17
CA LEU A 279 8.79 -8.02 -4.52
C LEU A 279 9.47 -7.03 -5.50
N PRO A 280 10.13 -7.50 -6.57
CA PRO A 280 10.38 -8.90 -6.90
C PRO A 280 11.32 -9.58 -5.92
N LEU A 281 11.14 -10.89 -5.71
CA LEU A 281 12.10 -11.68 -4.94
C LEU A 281 13.44 -11.65 -5.67
N LYS A 282 14.56 -11.61 -4.93
CA LYS A 282 15.90 -11.67 -5.54
C LYS A 282 16.33 -13.11 -5.87
N LYS A 283 15.82 -14.05 -5.08
CA LYS A 283 16.08 -15.49 -5.19
C LYS A 283 14.77 -16.20 -4.89
N MET A 284 14.67 -17.45 -5.28
CA MET A 284 13.45 -18.23 -5.05
C MET A 284 13.79 -19.39 -4.14
N PRO A 285 12.84 -19.85 -3.32
CA PRO A 285 13.04 -21.05 -2.51
C PRO A 285 13.22 -22.30 -3.39
N PHE A 286 12.84 -22.24 -4.67
CA PHE A 286 13.03 -23.30 -5.65
C PHE A 286 13.54 -22.74 -6.98
N TYR A 287 14.48 -23.45 -7.61
CA TYR A 287 14.97 -23.13 -8.93
C TYR A 287 14.16 -23.89 -9.98
N ARG A 288 13.55 -23.15 -10.92
CA ARG A 288 13.00 -23.75 -12.13
C ARG A 288 14.08 -23.74 -13.19
N THR A 289 14.30 -24.90 -13.79
CA THR A 289 15.18 -25.03 -14.96
C THR A 289 14.35 -25.36 -16.19
N MET A 290 14.66 -24.73 -17.33
CA MET A 290 14.03 -25.05 -18.61
C MET A 290 15.09 -25.41 -19.66
N PRO A 291 14.77 -26.30 -20.61
CA PRO A 291 15.59 -26.48 -21.80
C PRO A 291 15.70 -25.14 -22.55
N LEU A 292 16.90 -24.76 -22.97
CA LEU A 292 17.16 -23.50 -23.66
C LEU A 292 16.30 -23.34 -24.91
N SER A 293 16.04 -24.44 -25.63
CA SER A 293 15.15 -24.42 -26.80
C SER A 293 13.73 -23.91 -26.48
N SER A 294 13.20 -24.21 -25.29
CA SER A 294 11.87 -23.77 -24.86
C SER A 294 11.84 -22.27 -24.58
N LEU A 295 12.90 -21.71 -23.98
CA LEU A 295 13.01 -20.27 -23.74
C LEU A 295 13.10 -19.48 -25.03
N LEU A 296 13.89 -19.95 -25.99
CA LEU A 296 14.03 -19.30 -27.29
C LEU A 296 12.72 -19.29 -28.07
N ALA A 297 11.90 -20.34 -27.92
CA ALA A 297 10.56 -20.42 -28.51
C ALA A 297 9.53 -19.47 -27.86
N MET A 298 9.73 -19.09 -26.59
CA MET A 298 8.83 -18.16 -25.88
C MET A 298 9.19 -16.68 -26.09
N SER A 299 10.35 -16.36 -26.67
CA SER A 299 10.77 -14.97 -26.90
C SER A 299 9.90 -14.31 -27.99
N PRO A 300 9.10 -13.28 -27.67
CA PRO A 300 8.20 -12.62 -28.62
C PRO A 300 8.93 -11.82 -29.71
N SER A 301 10.25 -11.66 -29.60
CA SER A 301 11.10 -10.99 -30.59
C SER A 301 11.81 -11.93 -31.57
N SER A 302 11.61 -13.25 -31.46
CA SER A 302 12.10 -14.17 -32.48
C SER A 302 11.22 -14.01 -33.72
N PRO A 303 11.73 -13.47 -34.84
CA PRO A 303 10.97 -13.47 -36.07
C PRO A 303 10.58 -14.92 -36.35
N SER A 304 9.31 -15.14 -36.67
CA SER A 304 8.78 -16.44 -37.08
C SER A 304 9.49 -16.91 -38.35
N ILE A 305 10.72 -17.40 -38.19
CA ILE A 305 11.43 -18.11 -39.24
C ILE A 305 10.69 -19.43 -39.31
N ILE A 306 9.77 -19.49 -40.26
CA ILE A 306 9.10 -20.70 -40.73
C ILE A 306 10.23 -21.64 -41.14
N THR A 307 10.73 -22.39 -40.18
CA THR A 307 11.73 -23.41 -40.42
C THR A 307 10.95 -24.59 -40.94
N PRO A 308 11.19 -25.06 -42.17
CA PRO A 308 10.48 -26.21 -42.72
C PRO A 308 10.68 -27.43 -41.80
N PRO A 309 9.76 -28.42 -41.82
CA PRO A 309 9.88 -29.64 -41.03
C PRO A 309 11.11 -30.43 -41.48
N SER A 310 12.26 -30.08 -40.90
CA SER A 310 13.52 -30.74 -41.08
C SER A 310 13.45 -32.07 -40.36
N LYS A 311 13.63 -33.13 -41.15
CA LYS A 311 13.87 -34.52 -40.76
C LYS A 311 14.57 -34.61 -39.39
N GLU A 312 14.00 -35.45 -38.53
CA GLU A 312 14.52 -35.85 -37.22
C GLU A 312 16.05 -35.86 -37.21
N LEU A 313 16.66 -34.87 -36.58
CA LEU A 313 18.09 -34.89 -36.30
C LEU A 313 18.31 -35.85 -35.11
N PRO A 314 19.05 -36.96 -35.30
CA PRO A 314 19.41 -37.84 -34.20
C PRO A 314 20.51 -37.15 -33.38
N GLY A 315 20.11 -36.46 -32.29
CA GLY A 315 21.06 -35.76 -31.42
C GLY A 315 20.43 -34.82 -30.38
N ARG A 316 19.24 -35.16 -29.86
CA ARG A 316 18.48 -34.30 -28.93
C ARG A 316 18.92 -34.40 -27.46
N ASP A 317 20.00 -35.11 -27.16
CA ASP A 317 20.44 -35.39 -25.78
C ASP A 317 21.23 -34.25 -25.10
N ASN A 318 21.49 -33.13 -25.80
CA ASN A 318 22.32 -32.03 -25.29
C ASN A 318 21.63 -30.67 -25.32
N ASP A 319 20.31 -30.58 -25.10
CA ASP A 319 19.67 -29.26 -24.93
C ASP A 319 20.06 -28.70 -23.55
N PRO A 320 20.87 -27.62 -23.48
CA PRO A 320 21.33 -27.11 -22.20
C PRO A 320 20.15 -26.63 -21.36
N VAL A 321 20.09 -27.12 -20.14
CA VAL A 321 19.07 -26.77 -19.16
C VAL A 321 19.57 -25.54 -18.40
N VAL A 322 18.84 -24.43 -18.50
CA VAL A 322 19.22 -23.15 -17.88
C VAL A 322 18.23 -22.74 -16.79
N PRO A 323 18.69 -22.08 -15.72
CA PRO A 323 17.80 -21.53 -14.71
C PRO A 323 16.98 -20.39 -15.30
N VAL A 324 15.68 -20.36 -14.99
CA VAL A 324 14.77 -19.31 -15.41
C VAL A 324 14.27 -18.59 -14.18
N PHE A 325 14.42 -17.26 -14.19
CA PHE A 325 13.83 -16.46 -13.13
C PHE A 325 12.30 -16.48 -13.28
N PRO A 326 11.54 -16.84 -12.23
CA PRO A 326 10.10 -16.96 -12.34
C PRO A 326 9.44 -15.62 -12.63
N SER A 327 8.36 -15.70 -13.40
CA SER A 327 7.46 -14.57 -13.62
C SER A 327 6.83 -14.09 -12.30
N ALA A 328 6.33 -12.85 -12.27
CA ALA A 328 5.63 -12.29 -11.10
C ALA A 328 4.51 -13.21 -10.59
N PHE A 329 3.76 -13.83 -11.49
CA PHE A 329 2.72 -14.81 -11.15
C PHE A 329 3.28 -16.06 -10.48
N GLU A 330 4.37 -16.62 -11.00
CA GLU A 330 4.99 -17.81 -10.39
C GLU A 330 5.56 -17.51 -9.00
N GLN A 331 6.14 -16.31 -8.81
CA GLN A 331 6.61 -15.86 -7.51
C GLN A 331 5.46 -15.79 -6.50
N LEU A 332 4.42 -15.01 -6.82
CA LEU A 332 3.24 -14.87 -5.95
C LEU A 332 2.56 -16.21 -5.68
N HIS A 333 2.31 -17.00 -6.72
CA HIS A 333 1.68 -18.30 -6.60
C HIS A 333 2.50 -19.22 -5.69
N SER A 334 3.82 -19.19 -5.77
CA SER A 334 4.64 -20.04 -4.92
C SER A 334 4.71 -19.62 -3.46
N LEU A 335 4.60 -18.32 -3.17
CA LEU A 335 4.49 -17.82 -1.82
C LEU A 335 3.18 -18.29 -1.18
N VAL A 336 2.06 -18.18 -1.92
CA VAL A 336 0.74 -18.46 -1.35
C VAL A 336 0.38 -19.95 -1.37
N SER A 337 0.80 -20.69 -2.38
CA SER A 337 0.29 -22.05 -2.61
C SER A 337 0.90 -23.13 -1.72
N TYR A 338 2.10 -22.91 -1.16
CA TYR A 338 2.82 -23.91 -0.36
C TYR A 338 2.92 -23.48 1.11
N ASP A 339 2.48 -24.35 2.01
CA ASP A 339 2.73 -24.19 3.44
C ASP A 339 4.24 -24.18 3.71
N GLY A 340 4.70 -23.24 4.54
CA GLY A 340 6.13 -23.13 4.86
C GLY A 340 6.96 -22.33 3.84
N SER A 341 6.33 -21.78 2.80
CA SER A 341 7.04 -21.04 1.74
C SER A 341 7.85 -19.86 2.29
N VAL A 342 7.34 -19.18 3.32
CA VAL A 342 7.98 -18.01 3.93
C VAL A 342 9.10 -18.42 4.88
N GLU A 343 8.93 -19.54 5.57
CA GLU A 343 9.99 -20.15 6.38
C GLU A 343 11.19 -20.58 5.53
N ALA A 344 10.97 -20.87 4.25
CA ALA A 344 12.03 -21.16 3.29
C ALA A 344 12.73 -19.91 2.73
N LEU A 345 12.19 -18.71 2.99
CA LEU A 345 12.89 -17.46 2.71
C LEU A 345 13.85 -17.16 3.87
N ASP A 346 15.14 -17.28 3.60
CA ASP A 346 16.22 -16.87 4.51
C ASP A 346 16.24 -15.34 4.77
N PHE A 347 16.03 -14.93 6.02
CA PHE A 347 15.86 -13.53 6.42
C PHE A 347 17.03 -12.61 6.06
N GLU A 348 18.25 -13.14 5.94
CA GLU A 348 19.43 -12.32 5.58
C GLU A 348 19.55 -12.08 4.07
N GLU A 349 19.00 -12.97 3.25
CA GLU A 349 19.09 -12.87 1.78
C GLU A 349 17.84 -12.24 1.14
N TYR A 350 16.70 -12.31 1.82
CA TYR A 350 15.42 -11.76 1.36
C TYR A 350 15.05 -10.52 2.17
N GLU A 351 14.43 -9.53 1.52
CA GLU A 351 13.89 -8.34 2.18
C GLU A 351 12.62 -8.72 2.97
N VAL A 352 12.80 -9.58 3.98
CA VAL A 352 11.76 -10.07 4.87
C VAL A 352 11.90 -9.40 6.22
N GLU A 353 10.94 -8.55 6.57
CA GLU A 353 10.83 -7.99 7.91
C GLU A 353 9.85 -8.82 8.74
N GLU A 354 10.28 -9.28 9.92
CA GLU A 354 9.44 -10.06 10.84
C GLU A 354 9.11 -9.26 12.09
N ILE A 355 7.81 -9.16 12.38
CA ILE A 355 7.30 -8.54 13.60
C ILE A 355 6.43 -9.55 14.34
N ILE A 356 6.79 -9.85 15.58
CA ILE A 356 5.98 -10.69 16.47
C ILE A 356 5.31 -9.76 17.47
N VAL A 357 3.97 -9.80 17.50
CA VAL A 357 3.19 -9.12 18.54
C VAL A 357 2.99 -10.12 19.70
N PRO A 358 3.74 -9.96 20.81
CA PRO A 358 3.61 -10.87 21.95
C PRO A 358 2.27 -10.66 22.67
N ILE A 359 1.87 -11.66 23.44
CA ILE A 359 0.81 -11.50 24.44
C ILE A 359 1.47 -10.85 25.66
N ASP A 360 0.98 -9.67 26.06
CA ASP A 360 1.45 -8.96 27.25
C ASP A 360 1.09 -9.65 28.59
#